data_AF-A0A968F6B2-F1
#
_entry.id   AF-A0A968F6B2-F1
#
_cell.length_a   1.000
_cell.length_b   1.000
_cell.length_c   1.000
_cell.angle_alpha   90.00
_cell.angle_beta   90.00
_cell.angle_gamma   90.00
#
_symmetry.space_group_name_H-M   'P 1'
#
loop_
_entity.id
_entity.type
_entity.pdbx_description
1 polymer ?
#
loop_
_entity_poly.entity_id
_entity_poly.type
_entity_poly.pdbx_seq_one_letter_code
_entity_poly.pdbx_strand_id
1 'polypeptide(L)' 'MFETGDDLLVCSSDPITFTGENIGWYCVQINANDIVTSGAIPRWFLVTCLFPEKNTTPEE' A
#
# COMPACT_ATOMS: atom_id res chain seq x y z
N MET A 1 -4.39 -12.58 7.86
CA MET A 1 -4.71 -13.68 6.94
C MET A 1 -5.99 -14.34 7.40
N PHE A 2 -6.92 -14.64 6.48
CA PHE A 2 -8.20 -15.28 6.82
C PHE A 2 -8.69 -16.16 5.66
N GLU A 3 -9.43 -17.21 5.99
CA GLU A 3 -9.97 -18.16 5.01
C GLU A 3 -11.16 -17.55 4.24
N THR A 4 -11.22 -17.83 2.95
CA THR A 4 -12.29 -17.41 2.05
C THR A 4 -12.68 -18.59 1.15
N GLY A 5 -13.58 -19.46 1.64
CA GLY A 5 -13.90 -20.71 0.95
C GLY A 5 -12.69 -21.64 0.94
N ASP A 6 -12.24 -22.03 -0.25
CA ASP A 6 -11.05 -22.88 -0.44
C ASP A 6 -9.73 -22.10 -0.50
N ASP A 7 -9.80 -20.76 -0.52
CA ASP A 7 -8.64 -19.88 -0.63
C ASP A 7 -8.28 -19.23 0.72
N LEU A 8 -7.04 -18.74 0.79
CA LEU A 8 -6.52 -18.04 1.94
C LEU A 8 -6.16 -16.60 1.55
N LEU A 9 -6.90 -15.63 2.10
CA LEU A 9 -6.65 -14.23 1.82
C LEU A 9 -5.57 -13.68 2.75
N VAL A 10 -4.47 -13.23 2.16
CA VAL A 10 -3.41 -12.49 2.85
C VAL A 10 -3.59 -11.00 2.61
N CYS A 11 -3.53 -10.22 3.69
CA CYS A 11 -3.57 -8.78 3.65
C CYS A 11 -2.39 -8.25 4.45
N SER A 12 -1.68 -7.28 3.88
CA SER A 12 -0.68 -6.45 4.58
C SER A 12 -1.03 -4.99 4.37
N SER A 13 -0.49 -4.13 5.23
CA SER A 13 -0.61 -2.68 5.13
C SER A 13 0.61 -2.03 5.76
N ASP A 14 1.40 -1.35 4.94
CA ASP A 14 2.56 -0.59 5.37
C ASP A 14 2.44 0.89 4.97
N PRO A 15 2.43 1.83 5.95
CA PRO A 15 2.43 3.25 5.64
C PRO A 15 3.79 3.69 5.13
N ILE A 16 3.84 4.28 3.93
CA ILE A 16 5.05 4.90 3.41
C ILE A 16 5.08 6.37 3.83
N THR A 17 6.09 6.73 4.61
CA THR A 17 6.29 8.07 5.15
C THR A 17 7.72 8.55 4.89
N PHE A 18 7.96 9.86 5.01
CA PHE A 18 9.28 10.50 4.95
C PHE A 18 10.07 10.41 3.62
N THR A 19 9.47 9.92 2.53
CA THR A 19 10.05 10.03 1.18
C THR A 19 9.25 11.01 0.31
N GLY A 20 9.94 11.98 -0.28
CA GLY A 20 9.36 12.92 -1.25
C GLY A 20 9.44 12.42 -2.70
N GLU A 21 10.33 11.46 -2.97
CA GLU A 21 10.56 10.91 -4.30
C GLU A 21 10.04 9.47 -4.41
N ASN A 22 9.49 9.14 -5.58
CA ASN A 22 9.05 7.78 -5.94
C ASN A 22 8.07 7.14 -4.93
N ILE A 23 7.35 7.94 -4.13
CA ILE A 23 6.44 7.44 -3.09
C ILE A 23 5.43 6.43 -3.65
N GLY A 24 4.89 6.67 -4.85
CA GLY A 24 3.98 5.73 -5.51
C GLY A 24 4.62 4.38 -5.84
N TRP A 25 5.90 4.36 -6.25
CA TRP A 25 6.62 3.12 -6.52
C TRP A 25 6.88 2.34 -5.23
N TYR A 26 7.36 3.02 -4.19
CA TYR A 26 7.61 2.41 -2.89
C TYR A 26 6.32 1.87 -2.25
N CYS A 27 5.22 2.64 -2.32
CA CYS A 27 3.91 2.20 -1.82
C CYS A 27 3.50 0.85 -2.37
N VAL A 28 3.65 0.63 -3.68
CA VAL A 28 3.28 -0.63 -4.32
C VAL A 28 4.31 -1.72 -4.01
N GLN A 29 5.60 -1.45 -4.19
CA GLN A 29 6.63 -2.50 -4.11
C GLN A 29 6.84 -3.03 -2.69
N ILE A 30 6.79 -2.17 -1.68
CA ILE A 30 6.99 -2.58 -0.28
C ILE A 30 5.81 -3.44 0.17
N ASN A 31 4.57 -2.97 -0.04
CA ASN A 31 3.39 -3.76 0.30
C ASN A 31 3.30 -5.06 -0.51
N ALA A 32 3.71 -5.08 -1.78
CA ALA A 32 3.75 -6.30 -2.57
C ALA A 32 4.80 -7.30 -2.07
N ASN A 33 5.95 -6.83 -1.60
CA ASN A 33 7.00 -7.68 -1.03
C ASN A 33 6.49 -8.46 0.20
N ASP A 34 5.73 -7.83 1.08
CA ASP A 34 5.12 -8.50 2.24
C ASP A 34 4.19 -9.65 1.84
N ILE A 35 3.37 -9.42 0.80
CA ILE A 35 2.49 -10.46 0.27
C ILE A 35 3.30 -11.60 -0.34
N VAL A 36 4.31 -11.31 -1.17
CA VAL A 36 5.13 -12.35 -1.81
C VAL A 36 5.95 -13.15 -0.79
N THR A 37 6.53 -12.48 0.21
CA THR A 37 7.32 -13.14 1.27
C THR A 37 6.46 -13.99 2.20
N SER A 38 5.17 -13.70 2.32
CA SER A 38 4.20 -14.57 2.98
C SER A 38 3.78 -15.80 2.16
N GLY A 39 4.22 -15.92 0.89
CA GLY A 39 3.87 -17.01 -0.02
C GLY A 39 2.59 -16.79 -0.83
N ALA A 40 2.00 -15.60 -0.77
CA ALA A 40 0.80 -15.25 -1.52
C ALA A 40 1.11 -14.45 -2.80
N ILE A 41 0.14 -14.40 -3.71
CA ILE A 41 0.23 -13.62 -4.94
C ILE A 41 -0.49 -12.29 -4.73
N PRO A 42 0.14 -11.12 -4.95
CA PRO A 42 -0.54 -9.83 -4.90
C PRO A 42 -1.63 -9.74 -5.99
N ARG A 43 -2.86 -9.38 -5.60
CA ARG A 43 -4.02 -9.30 -6.53
C ARG A 43 -4.70 -7.94 -6.54
N TRP A 44 -4.73 -7.27 -5.39
CA TRP A 44 -5.41 -6.00 -5.17
C TRP A 44 -4.55 -5.08 -4.33
N PHE A 45 -4.80 -3.78 -4.45
CA PHE A 45 -4.09 -2.75 -3.70
C PHE A 45 -5.06 -1.63 -3.33
N LEU A 46 -5.12 -1.30 -2.03
CA LEU A 46 -5.91 -0.19 -1.50
C LEU A 46 -4.95 0.87 -0.96
N VAL A 47 -5.17 2.12 -1.33
CA VAL A 47 -4.31 3.24 -0.93
C VAL A 47 -5.10 4.23 -0.09
N THR A 48 -4.53 4.58 1.06
CA THR A 48 -4.97 5.71 1.88
C THR A 48 -3.91 6.80 1.82
N CYS A 49 -4.21 7.92 1.17
CA CYS A 49 -3.32 9.08 1.13
C CYS A 49 -3.72 10.07 2.22
N LEU A 50 -2.77 10.43 3.09
CA LEU A 50 -2.93 11.51 4.07
C LEU A 50 -2.23 12.75 3.57
N PHE A 51 -2.99 13.82 3.41
CA PHE A 51 -2.47 15.10 2.96
C PHE A 51 -2.51 16.12 4.11
N PRO A 52 -1.61 17.11 4.11
CA PRO A 52 -1.68 18.22 5.05
C PRO A 52 -3.00 18.99 4.87
N GLU A 53 -3.48 19.60 5.94
CA GLU A 53 -4.71 20.42 5.93
C GLU A 53 -4.60 21.59 4.93
N LYS A 54 -3.38 22.08 4.68
CA LYS A 54 -3.07 23.24 3.82
C LYS A 54 -2.04 22.84 2.76
N ASN A 55 -1.92 23.63 1.69
CA ASN A 55 -0.97 23.43 0.58
C ASN A 55 -1.21 22.16 -0.26
N THR A 56 -2.47 21.74 -0.39
CA THR A 56 -2.90 20.59 -1.20
C THR A 56 -3.54 20.99 -2.53
N THR A 57 -3.80 22.27 -2.72
CA THR A 57 -4.25 22.88 -3.98
C THR A 57 -3.17 23.83 -4.50
N PRO A 58 -3.09 24.07 -5.82
CA PRO A 58 -2.23 25.10 -6.39
C PRO A 58 -2.51 26.48 -5.76
N GLU A 59 -1.47 27.28 -5.59
CA GLU A 59 -1.62 28.71 -5.26
C GLU A 59 -2.18 29.44 -6.50
N GLU A 60 -3.19 30.29 -6.32
CA GLU A 60 -3.75 31.17 -7.36
C GLU A 60 -2.81 32.33 -7.71
#